data_AF-A0A354YYI7-F1
#
_entry.id   AF-A0A354YYI7-F1
#
_cell.length_a   1.000
_cell.length_b   1.000
_cell.length_c   1.000
_cell.angle_alpha   90.00
_cell.angle_beta   90.00
_cell.angle_gamma   90.00
#
_symmetry.space_group_name_H-M   'P 1'
#
loop_
_entity.id
_entity.type
_entity.pdbx_description
1 polymer ?
#
loop_
_entity_poly.entity_id
_entity_poly.type
_entity_poly.pdbx_seq_one_letter_code
_entity_poly.pdbx_strand_id
1 'polypeptide(L)' 'TRLPLFAVIQQRGGPSSGTVVYSQQEVTLTTYGGNGEGHRIVYSTATHQEIYDYTIKGFNTAW' A
#
# COMPACT_ATOMS: atom_id res chain seq x y z
N THR A 1 -21.79 -7.62 1.59
CA THR A 1 -21.00 -7.11 0.46
C THR A 1 -19.67 -6.59 0.99
N ARG A 2 -18.53 -6.93 0.38
CA ARG A 2 -17.24 -6.29 0.72
C ARG A 2 -17.19 -4.93 0.04
N LEU A 3 -16.74 -3.90 0.77
CA LEU A 3 -16.57 -2.57 0.19
C LEU A 3 -15.22 -2.51 -0.54
N PRO A 4 -15.20 -2.15 -1.83
CA PRO A 4 -13.96 -2.00 -2.58
C PRO A 4 -13.21 -0.77 -2.07
N LEU A 5 -11.91 -0.94 -1.77
CA LEU A 5 -11.01 0.16 -1.43
C LEU A 5 -9.65 -0.08 -2.05
N PHE A 6 -9.14 0.92 -2.75
CA PHE A 6 -7.78 0.99 -3.25
C PHE A 6 -7.08 2.19 -2.61
N ALA A 7 -5.88 1.99 -2.10
CA ALA A 7 -5.08 3.02 -1.46
C ALA A 7 -3.62 2.94 -1.92
N VAL A 8 -3.02 4.09 -2.16
CA VAL A 8 -1.58 4.22 -2.46
C VAL A 8 -0.86 4.66 -1.19
N ILE A 9 0.05 3.82 -0.71
CA ILE A 9 0.86 4.10 0.47
C ILE A 9 2.24 4.61 0.03
N GLN A 10 2.40 5.93 -0.01
CA GLN A 10 3.67 6.56 -0.35
C GLN A 10 4.60 6.57 0.87
N GLN A 11 5.59 5.68 0.85
CA GLN A 11 6.47 5.42 1.99
C GLN A 11 7.54 6.50 2.16
N ARG A 12 7.84 6.82 3.41
CA ARG A 12 8.87 7.81 3.81
C ARG A 12 9.55 7.37 5.11
N GLY A 13 10.58 8.09 5.54
CA GLY A 13 11.25 7.78 6.81
C GLY A 13 10.32 7.99 8.01
N GLY A 14 10.12 6.95 8.82
CA GLY A 14 9.43 7.01 10.12
C GLY A 14 10.39 6.89 11.31
N PRO A 15 9.89 6.71 12.55
CA PRO A 15 8.49 6.69 12.98
C PRO A 15 7.92 8.09 13.29
N SER A 16 6.60 8.18 13.50
CA SER A 16 5.89 9.45 13.79
C SER A 16 6.13 10.50 12.70
N SER A 17 6.47 11.75 13.05
CA SER A 17 6.81 12.79 12.08
C SER A 17 7.99 12.41 11.19
N GLY A 18 8.92 11.58 11.66
CA GLY A 18 10.00 11.00 10.86
C GLY A 18 10.75 11.99 9.98
N THR A 19 11.11 11.56 8.77
CA THR A 19 11.65 12.41 7.70
C THR A 19 10.74 12.38 6.48
N VAL A 20 10.76 13.42 5.66
CA VAL A 20 10.05 13.44 4.36
C VAL A 20 10.88 12.81 3.23
N VAL A 21 11.92 12.06 3.60
CA VAL A 21 12.84 11.40 2.67
C VAL A 21 12.35 9.98 2.42
N TYR A 22 12.62 9.46 1.22
CA TYR A 22 12.22 8.12 0.80
C TYR A 22 12.74 7.04 1.77
N SER A 23 11.90 6.04 2.03
CA SER A 23 12.21 4.85 2.85
C SER A 23 11.24 3.72 2.49
N GLN A 24 11.47 2.53 3.05
CA GLN A 24 10.63 1.34 2.87
C GLN A 24 10.29 0.70 4.22
N GLN A 25 9.55 1.41 5.08
CA GLN A 25 9.34 1.00 6.48
C GLN A 25 7.89 0.62 6.81
N GLU A 26 6.93 0.90 5.93
CA GLU A 26 5.50 0.72 6.21
C GLU A 26 4.95 -0.64 5.72
N VAL A 27 5.78 -1.53 5.16
CA VAL A 27 5.34 -2.82 4.59
C VAL A 27 4.58 -3.67 5.62
N THR A 28 5.13 -3.80 6.83
CA THR A 28 4.52 -4.59 7.90
C THR A 28 3.18 -3.99 8.35
N LEU A 29 3.12 -2.68 8.54
CA LEU A 29 1.91 -1.98 8.94
C LEU A 29 0.82 -2.07 7.86
N THR A 30 1.20 -1.93 6.60
CA THR A 30 0.28 -2.04 5.45
C THR A 30 -0.33 -3.44 5.36
N THR A 31 0.44 -4.46 5.71
CA THR A 31 -0.01 -5.86 5.64
C THR A 31 -0.86 -6.26 6.86
N TYR A 32 -0.45 -5.84 8.07
CA TYR A 32 -0.96 -6.40 9.32
C TYR A 32 -1.52 -5.37 10.32
N GLY A 33 -1.58 -4.08 9.98
CA GLY A 33 -1.91 -3.01 10.93
C GLY A 33 -3.36 -2.93 11.40
N GLY A 34 -4.30 -3.63 10.74
CA GLY A 34 -5.71 -3.61 11.12
C GLY A 34 -6.08 -4.78 12.04
N ASN A 35 -6.90 -4.50 13.05
CA ASN A 35 -7.37 -5.50 14.01
C ASN A 35 -8.20 -6.61 13.35
N GLY A 36 -7.99 -7.85 13.78
CA GLY A 36 -8.69 -9.04 13.28
C GLY A 36 -8.30 -9.44 11.85
N GLU A 37 -9.01 -10.45 11.33
CA GLU A 37 -8.75 -11.00 10.00
C GLU A 37 -9.42 -10.13 8.91
N GLY A 38 -8.64 -9.24 8.31
CA GLY A 38 -9.03 -8.44 7.16
C GLY A 38 -8.30 -8.90 5.90
N HIS A 39 -9.03 -9.12 4.80
CA HIS A 39 -8.39 -9.43 3.53
C HIS A 39 -7.79 -8.16 2.92
N ARG A 40 -6.47 -8.14 2.79
CA ARG A 40 -5.70 -7.07 2.16
C ARG A 40 -4.81 -7.70 1.12
N ILE A 41 -4.76 -7.07 -0.05
CA ILE A 41 -3.81 -7.42 -1.11
C ILE A 41 -2.82 -6.27 -1.18
N VAL A 42 -1.55 -6.56 -0.93
CA VAL A 42 -0.48 -5.56 -0.85
C VAL A 42 0.48 -5.80 -2.00
N TYR A 43 0.68 -4.77 -2.82
CA TYR A 43 1.67 -4.78 -3.88
C TYR A 43 2.79 -3.77 -3.58
N SER A 44 3.98 -4.02 -4.11
CA SER A 44 5.11 -3.10 -4.06
C SER A 44 5.66 -2.91 -5.46
N THR A 45 5.79 -1.65 -5.89
CA THR A 45 6.31 -1.28 -7.21
C THR A 45 7.75 -0.79 -7.08
N ALA A 46 8.60 -1.10 -8.04
CA ALA A 46 10.00 -0.71 -8.12
C ALA A 46 10.29 0.25 -9.29
N THR A 47 9.39 0.35 -10.28
CA THR A 47 9.59 1.21 -11.46
C THR A 47 8.37 2.08 -11.78
N HIS A 48 8.56 3.13 -12.58
CA HIS A 48 7.47 3.98 -13.06
C HIS A 48 6.43 3.22 -13.89
N GLN A 49 6.87 2.26 -14.70
CA GLN A 49 5.97 1.41 -15.49
C GLN A 49 5.09 0.56 -14.57
N GLU A 50 5.69 -0.04 -13.53
CA GLU A 50 4.93 -0.81 -12.56
C GLU A 50 3.92 0.02 -11.80
N ILE A 51 4.21 1.28 -11.45
CA ILE A 51 3.22 2.18 -10.81
C ILE A 51 1.97 2.32 -11.70
N TYR A 52 2.15 2.52 -13.00
CA TYR A 52 1.04 2.62 -13.95
C TYR A 52 0.24 1.30 -14.01
N ASP A 53 0.92 0.19 -14.28
CA ASP A 53 0.27 -1.12 -14.46
C ASP A 53 -0.42 -1.60 -13.17
N TYR A 54 0.19 -1.35 -12.00
CA TYR A 54 -0.32 -1.81 -10.72
C TYR A 54 -1.45 -0.95 -10.18
N THR A 55 -1.54 0.32 -10.60
CA THR A 55 -2.71 1.15 -10.27
C THR A 55 -3.96 0.57 -10.93
N ILE A 56 -3.88 0.21 -12.22
CA ILE A 56 -4.99 -0.43 -12.94
C ILE A 56 -5.30 -1.80 -12.32
N LYS A 57 -4.27 -2.62 -12.07
CA LYS A 57 -4.42 -3.91 -11.38
C LYS A 57 -5.09 -3.77 -10.02
N GLY A 58 -4.72 -2.76 -9.24
CA GLY A 58 -5.24 -2.48 -7.91
C GLY A 58 -6.74 -2.17 -7.92
N PHE A 59 -7.18 -1.28 -8.81
CA PHE A 59 -8.62 -1.01 -8.99
C PHE A 59 -9.40 -2.26 -9.43
N ASN A 60 -8.88 -3.01 -10.41
CA ASN A 60 -9.52 -4.24 -10.88
C ASN A 60 -9.55 -5.35 -9.83
N THR A 61 -8.58 -5.40 -8.92
CA THR A 61 -8.53 -6.39 -7.84
C THR A 61 -9.48 -6.03 -6.70
N ALA A 62 -9.74 -4.74 -6.48
CA ALA A 62 -10.60 -4.27 -5.40
C ALA A 62 -12.09 -4.50 -5.68
N TRP A 63 -12.49 -4.55 -6.96
CA TRP A 63 -13.86 -4.74 -7.42
C TRP A 63 -14.20 -6.22 -7.65
#